data_AF-D8QHU2-F1
#
_entry.id   AF-D8QHU2-F1
#
_cell.length_a   1.000
_cell.length_b   1.000
_cell.length_c   1.000
_cell.angle_alpha   90.00
_cell.angle_beta   90.00
_cell.angle_gamma   90.00
#
_symmetry.space_group_name_H-M   'P 1'
#
loop_
_entity.id
_entity.type
_entity.pdbx_description
1 polymer ?
#
loop_
_entity_poly.entity_id
_entity_poly.type
_entity_poly.pdbx_seq_one_letter_code
_entity_poly.pdbx_strand_id
1 'polypeptide(L)'
;METTPPLTGTIQHTDASPATIGGAIASGGRRLPQVTLNIRDIVPPQVNPNDRSVRHCYIQPRLVYLLGYIMSPKKLYEGLQRSGKAEATMKATHDKYLAYIKKQCRITWGNGLTKGIWDGEEVWLFWMAESARKEDIYAVELEEVAGFRRLLGAGADPALILYKHPKQYIC
;
A
#
# COMPACT_ATOMS: atom_id res chain seq x y z
N MET A 1 10.89 11.93 -16.39
CA MET A 1 10.29 12.61 -15.24
C MET A 1 8.79 12.53 -15.42
N GLU A 2 8.14 11.53 -14.83
CA GLU A 2 6.67 11.52 -14.74
C GLU A 2 6.29 12.18 -13.41
N THR A 3 5.80 13.41 -13.47
CA THR A 3 5.25 14.14 -12.32
C THR A 3 3.77 13.81 -12.18
N THR A 4 3.46 12.56 -11.87
CA THR A 4 2.14 12.24 -11.33
C THR A 4 2.13 12.75 -9.88
N PRO A 5 1.18 13.63 -9.50
CA PRO A 5 1.09 14.11 -8.13
C PRO A 5 0.90 12.92 -7.17
N PRO A 6 1.52 12.94 -5.98
CA PRO A 6 1.39 11.85 -5.03
C PRO A 6 -0.08 11.70 -4.61
N LEU A 7 -0.55 10.45 -4.56
CA LEU A 7 -1.90 10.14 -4.09
C LEU A 7 -2.03 10.61 -2.64
N THR A 8 -3.09 11.34 -2.32
CA THR A 8 -3.35 11.79 -0.94
C THR A 8 -4.53 11.03 -0.37
N GLY A 9 -4.45 10.56 0.87
CA GLY A 9 -5.51 9.74 1.46
C GLY A 9 -5.46 9.61 2.97
N THR A 10 -6.28 8.69 3.49
CA THR A 10 -6.28 8.24 4.89
C THR A 10 -6.18 6.73 4.95
N ILE A 11 -5.56 6.21 6.02
CA ILE A 11 -5.43 4.78 6.29
C ILE A 11 -6.41 4.41 7.39
N GLN A 12 -7.29 3.45 7.13
CA GLN A 12 -8.21 2.92 8.13
C GLN A 12 -7.92 1.44 8.40
N HIS A 13 -7.41 1.15 9.60
CA HIS A 13 -7.25 -0.23 10.07
C HIS A 13 -8.61 -0.78 10.46
N THR A 14 -8.96 -1.94 9.89
CA THR A 14 -10.28 -2.55 10.14
C THR A 14 -10.21 -3.63 11.24
N ASP A 15 -9.02 -4.15 11.53
CA ASP A 15 -8.81 -5.12 12.60
C ASP A 15 -8.10 -4.51 13.81
N ALA A 16 -8.83 -4.41 14.92
CA ALA A 16 -8.30 -4.19 16.25
C ALA A 16 -8.38 -5.50 17.05
N SER A 17 -7.31 -6.31 17.08
CA SER A 17 -6.85 -7.04 18.29
C SER A 17 -5.71 -8.03 18.01
N PRO A 18 -4.75 -8.16 18.94
CA PRO A 18 -3.80 -9.26 18.96
C PRO A 18 -4.52 -10.49 19.52
N ALA A 19 -5.03 -11.36 18.64
CA ALA A 19 -5.51 -12.67 19.09
C ALA A 19 -4.29 -13.52 19.46
N THR A 20 -4.09 -13.66 20.77
CA THR A 20 -3.38 -14.72 21.50
C THR A 20 -3.00 -15.92 20.63
N ILE A 21 -1.71 -16.22 20.60
CA ILE A 21 -1.14 -17.50 20.16
C ILE A 21 -1.90 -18.60 20.90
N GLY A 22 -2.80 -19.34 20.22
CA GLY A 22 -3.44 -20.49 20.83
C GLY A 22 -4.77 -21.00 20.26
N GLY A 23 -5.43 -20.31 19.31
CA GLY A 23 -6.83 -20.63 19.00
C GLY A 23 -7.27 -20.81 17.55
N ALA A 24 -6.38 -20.74 16.55
CA ALA A 24 -6.77 -20.73 15.14
C ALA A 24 -6.20 -21.91 14.35
N ILE A 25 -6.52 -23.14 14.74
CA ILE A 25 -6.28 -24.34 13.90
C ILE A 25 -7.60 -25.03 13.50
N ALA A 26 -8.76 -24.52 13.95
CA ALA A 26 -10.05 -25.05 13.54
C ALA A 26 -10.66 -24.15 12.46
N SER A 27 -10.35 -24.45 11.19
CA SER A 27 -10.94 -23.97 9.91
C SER A 27 -9.95 -23.37 8.88
N GLY A 28 -8.70 -23.85 8.80
CA GLY A 28 -7.83 -23.85 7.59
C GLY A 28 -7.55 -22.56 6.79
N GLY A 29 -8.16 -21.42 7.09
CA GLY A 29 -8.07 -20.19 6.33
C GLY A 29 -7.08 -19.22 6.94
N ARG A 30 -6.04 -18.88 6.17
CA ARG A 30 -5.09 -17.81 6.50
C ARG A 30 -5.86 -16.52 6.81
N ARG A 31 -5.67 -15.93 8.00
CA ARG A 31 -6.20 -14.60 8.33
C ARG A 31 -5.12 -13.54 8.08
N LEU A 32 -5.39 -12.65 7.13
CA LEU A 32 -4.55 -11.50 6.82
C LEU A 32 -5.06 -10.28 7.58
N PRO A 33 -4.18 -9.46 8.19
CA PRO A 33 -4.57 -8.16 8.71
C PRO A 33 -5.20 -7.31 7.61
N GLN A 34 -6.36 -6.70 7.86
CA GLN A 34 -7.07 -5.91 6.86
C GLN A 34 -6.86 -4.41 7.05
N VAL A 35 -6.49 -3.72 5.97
CA VAL A 35 -6.33 -2.27 5.92
C VAL A 35 -7.11 -1.70 4.75
N THR A 36 -7.83 -0.60 4.97
CA THR A 36 -8.50 0.14 3.89
C THR A 36 -7.74 1.42 3.60
N LEU A 37 -7.38 1.62 2.33
CA LEU A 37 -6.81 2.86 1.83
C LEU A 37 -7.91 3.67 1.15
N ASN A 38 -8.24 4.83 1.73
CA ASN A 38 -9.16 5.78 1.13
C ASN A 38 -8.35 6.90 0.49
N ILE A 39 -8.39 7.00 -0.84
CA ILE A 39 -7.72 8.08 -1.58
C ILE A 39 -8.72 9.21 -1.79
N ARG A 40 -8.27 10.46 -1.62
CA ARG A 40 -9.08 11.64 -1.87
C ARG A 40 -9.50 11.71 -3.33
N ASP A 41 -10.73 12.13 -3.54
CA ASP A 41 -11.29 12.32 -4.88
C ASP A 41 -10.49 13.36 -5.67
N ILE A 42 -10.33 13.12 -6.97
CA ILE A 42 -9.61 14.02 -7.87
C ILE A 42 -10.64 14.97 -8.50
N VAL A 43 -10.63 16.22 -8.02
CA VAL A 43 -11.46 17.31 -8.54
C VAL A 43 -10.55 18.26 -9.34
N PRO A 44 -10.85 18.52 -10.63
CA PRO A 44 -10.09 19.49 -11.42
C PRO A 44 -10.09 20.88 -10.76
N PRO A 45 -9.00 21.66 -10.83
CA PRO A 45 -8.90 22.95 -10.14
C PRO A 45 -10.02 23.95 -10.48
N GLN A 46 -10.53 23.88 -11.72
CA GLN A 46 -11.59 24.74 -12.23
C GLN A 46 -13.01 24.34 -11.80
N VAL A 47 -13.18 23.20 -11.12
CA VAL A 47 -14.50 22.71 -10.68
C VAL A 47 -14.77 23.17 -9.26
N ASN A 48 -15.87 23.89 -9.06
CA ASN A 48 -16.41 24.16 -7.73
C ASN A 48 -17.41 23.04 -7.36
N PRO A 49 -17.06 22.09 -6.46
CA PRO A 49 -17.96 21.00 -6.08
C PRO A 49 -19.20 21.46 -5.30
N ASN A 50 -19.27 22.73 -4.89
CA ASN A 50 -20.43 23.31 -4.19
C ASN A 50 -21.40 24.02 -5.15
N ASP A 51 -21.10 24.06 -6.45
CA ASP A 51 -21.96 24.72 -7.44
C ASP A 51 -23.20 23.87 -7.76
N ARG A 52 -24.32 24.18 -7.10
CA ARG A 52 -25.59 23.47 -7.28
C ARG A 52 -26.24 23.66 -8.66
N SER A 53 -25.73 24.58 -9.49
CA SER A 53 -26.24 24.80 -10.85
C SER A 53 -25.73 23.76 -11.86
N VAL A 54 -24.67 23.01 -11.50
CA VAL A 54 -24.05 21.99 -12.35
C VAL A 54 -24.30 20.60 -11.76
N ARG A 55 -24.64 19.62 -12.61
CA ARG A 55 -24.67 18.21 -12.19
C ARG A 55 -23.24 17.69 -12.13
N HIS A 56 -22.73 17.50 -10.92
CA HIS A 56 -21.43 16.88 -10.69
C HIS A 56 -21.53 15.35 -10.83
N CYS A 57 -20.86 14.76 -11.82
CA CYS A 57 -20.76 13.31 -11.94
C CYS A 57 -19.37 12.82 -11.51
N TYR A 58 -19.33 11.63 -10.92
CA TYR A 58 -18.09 10.98 -10.49
C TYR A 58 -18.07 9.54 -10.98
N ILE A 59 -16.95 9.12 -11.55
CA ILE A 59 -16.69 7.70 -11.82
C ILE A 59 -15.67 7.20 -10.81
N GLN A 60 -16.03 6.12 -10.10
CA GLN A 60 -15.09 5.40 -9.25
C GLN A 60 -14.73 4.07 -9.92
N PRO A 61 -13.44 3.82 -10.18
CA PRO A 61 -13.00 2.48 -10.54
C PRO A 61 -13.35 1.47 -9.44
N ARG A 62 -13.47 0.20 -9.81
CA ARG A 62 -13.82 -0.87 -8.87
C ARG A 62 -12.78 -0.97 -7.75
N LEU A 63 -13.22 -1.41 -6.58
CA LEU A 63 -12.33 -1.76 -5.47
C LEU A 63 -11.32 -2.81 -5.94
N VAL A 64 -10.06 -2.61 -5.58
CA VAL A 64 -8.98 -3.56 -5.82
C VAL A 64 -8.44 -4.06 -4.48
N TYR A 65 -8.17 -5.36 -4.41
CA TYR A 65 -7.54 -6.00 -3.27
C TYR A 65 -6.06 -6.19 -3.58
N LEU A 66 -5.20 -5.77 -2.66
CA LEU A 66 -3.76 -5.92 -2.76
C LEU A 66 -3.26 -6.80 -1.62
N LEU A 67 -2.26 -7.62 -1.90
CA LEU A 67 -1.45 -8.28 -0.87
C LEU A 67 -0.15 -7.52 -0.72
N GLY A 68 0.02 -6.79 0.39
CA GLY A 68 1.06 -5.78 0.45
C GLY A 68 1.45 -5.25 1.82
N TYR A 69 2.38 -4.30 1.80
CA TYR A 69 2.84 -3.57 2.97
C TYR A 69 2.68 -2.07 2.76
N ILE A 70 2.30 -1.41 3.85
CA ILE A 70 2.29 0.04 3.97
C ILE A 70 3.51 0.40 4.82
N MET A 71 4.43 1.17 4.24
CA MET A 71 5.73 1.44 4.83
C MET A 71 5.99 2.93 4.89
N SER A 72 6.41 3.43 6.05
CA SER A 72 6.92 4.80 6.17
C SER A 72 8.40 4.82 5.75
N PRO A 73 8.80 5.60 4.72
CA PRO A 73 10.20 5.69 4.32
C PRO A 73 11.08 6.21 5.45
N LYS A 74 10.54 7.12 6.28
CA LYS A 74 11.22 7.61 7.48
C LYS A 74 11.50 6.48 8.46
N LYS A 75 10.50 5.67 8.82
CA LYS A 75 10.68 4.53 9.74
C LYS A 75 11.60 3.45 9.16
N LEU A 76 11.53 3.21 7.84
CA LEU A 76 12.45 2.32 7.13
C LEU A 76 13.90 2.80 7.30
N TYR A 77 14.15 4.09 7.06
CA TYR A 77 15.48 4.67 7.23
C TYR A 77 15.98 4.54 8.67
N GLU A 78 15.16 4.90 9.66
CA GLU A 78 15.51 4.79 11.08
C GLU A 78 15.84 3.35 11.49
N GLY A 79 15.09 2.37 10.97
CA GLY A 79 15.36 0.95 11.19
C GLY A 79 16.69 0.51 10.57
N LEU A 80 16.95 0.90 9.33
CA LEU A 80 18.21 0.61 8.65
C LEU A 80 19.40 1.28 9.33
N GLN A 81 19.23 2.51 9.82
CA GLN A 81 20.25 3.25 10.57
C GLN A 81 20.61 2.53 11.87
N ARG A 82 19.61 2.10 12.66
CA ARG A 82 19.85 1.31 13.89
C ARG A 82 20.56 -0.01 13.63
N SER A 83 20.33 -0.63 12.47
CA SER A 83 20.99 -1.87 12.07
C SER A 83 22.37 -1.69 11.43
N GLY A 84 22.87 -0.46 11.31
CA GLY A 84 24.15 -0.16 10.64
C GLY A 84 24.13 -0.37 9.12
N LYS A 85 22.94 -0.42 8.50
CA LYS A 85 22.74 -0.64 7.05
C LYS A 85 22.37 0.63 6.29
N ALA A 86 22.26 1.77 6.96
CA ALA A 86 21.99 3.04 6.31
C ALA A 86 23.23 3.56 5.59
N GLU A 87 22.99 4.24 4.47
CA GLU A 87 23.98 5.03 3.77
C GLU A 87 24.15 6.40 4.44
N ALA A 88 25.10 7.20 3.94
CA ALA A 88 25.37 8.55 4.44
C ALA A 88 24.16 9.50 4.43
N THR A 89 23.15 9.23 3.59
CA THR A 89 21.91 10.01 3.53
C THR A 89 20.67 9.12 3.49
N MET A 90 19.53 9.67 3.91
CA MET A 90 18.23 9.01 3.79
C MET A 90 17.92 8.64 2.34
N LYS A 91 18.12 9.58 1.41
CA LYS A 91 17.90 9.36 -0.02
C LYS A 91 18.75 8.21 -0.55
N ALA A 92 20.06 8.19 -0.27
CA ALA A 92 20.94 7.11 -0.72
C ALA A 92 20.53 5.74 -0.13
N THR A 93 20.09 5.72 1.13
CA THR A 93 19.59 4.50 1.79
C THR A 93 18.35 3.97 1.09
N HIS A 94 17.39 4.85 0.80
CA HIS A 94 16.16 4.55 0.08
C HIS A 94 16.42 4.09 -1.35
N ASP A 95 17.28 4.79 -2.08
CA ASP A 95 17.65 4.44 -3.45
C ASP A 95 18.32 3.05 -3.50
N LYS A 96 19.24 2.76 -2.57
CA LYS A 96 19.87 1.44 -2.44
C LYS A 96 18.87 0.35 -2.10
N TYR A 97 17.96 0.61 -1.16
CA TYR A 97 16.90 -0.33 -0.80
C TYR A 97 16.00 -0.64 -1.99
N LEU A 98 15.50 0.38 -2.69
CA LEU A 98 14.65 0.21 -3.88
C LEU A 98 15.39 -0.48 -5.03
N ALA A 99 16.68 -0.19 -5.23
CA ALA A 99 17.50 -0.89 -6.22
C ALA A 99 17.65 -2.39 -5.89
N TYR A 100 17.80 -2.73 -4.61
CA TYR A 100 17.81 -4.13 -4.16
C TYR A 100 16.46 -4.80 -4.44
N ILE A 101 15.34 -4.19 -4.05
CA ILE A 101 13.99 -4.72 -4.31
C ILE A 101 13.77 -4.93 -5.81
N LYS A 102 14.05 -3.93 -6.64
CA LYS A 102 13.95 -4.02 -8.10
C LYS A 102 14.76 -5.19 -8.67
N LYS A 103 16.00 -5.38 -8.19
CA LYS A 103 16.88 -6.47 -8.65
C LYS A 103 16.31 -7.84 -8.32
N GLN A 104 15.69 -8.00 -7.15
CA GLN A 104 15.22 -9.31 -6.66
C GLN A 104 13.84 -9.70 -7.19
N CYS A 105 12.91 -8.76 -7.34
CA CYS A 105 11.51 -9.08 -7.65
C CYS A 105 10.90 -8.25 -8.77
N ARG A 106 11.67 -7.39 -9.44
CA ARG A 106 11.21 -6.50 -10.52
C ARG A 106 10.12 -5.49 -10.11
N ILE A 107 9.82 -5.36 -8.81
CA ILE A 107 8.95 -4.31 -8.30
C ILE A 107 9.60 -2.94 -8.55
N THR A 108 8.82 -2.03 -9.11
CA THR A 108 9.23 -0.65 -9.44
C THR A 108 8.08 0.32 -9.18
N TRP A 109 8.38 1.62 -9.19
CA TRP A 109 7.34 2.65 -9.18
C TRP A 109 6.30 2.40 -10.30
N GLY A 110 5.02 2.40 -9.93
CA GLY A 110 3.90 2.10 -10.82
C GLY A 110 3.66 0.61 -11.07
N ASN A 111 4.53 -0.28 -10.57
CA ASN A 111 4.41 -1.73 -10.75
C ASN A 111 4.82 -2.48 -9.47
N GLY A 112 3.85 -2.79 -8.60
CA GLY A 112 4.10 -3.39 -7.30
C GLY A 112 4.59 -2.41 -6.23
N LEU A 113 4.79 -1.14 -6.58
CA LEU A 113 5.17 -0.07 -5.65
C LEU A 113 4.57 1.28 -6.07
N THR A 114 3.97 1.99 -5.12
CA THR A 114 3.51 3.37 -5.27
C THR A 114 3.79 4.17 -4.01
N LYS A 115 3.75 5.49 -4.11
CA LYS A 115 3.89 6.40 -2.98
C LYS A 115 2.74 7.40 -2.94
N GLY A 116 2.47 7.87 -1.73
CA GLY A 116 1.42 8.84 -1.47
C GLY A 116 1.65 9.55 -0.15
N ILE A 117 0.83 10.55 0.10
CA ILE A 117 0.73 11.23 1.38
C ILE A 117 -0.53 10.71 2.08
N TRP A 118 -0.35 9.93 3.14
CA TRP A 118 -1.45 9.42 3.93
C TRP A 118 -1.35 9.96 5.35
N ASP A 119 -2.45 10.55 5.82
CA ASP A 119 -2.51 11.19 7.14
C ASP A 119 -1.38 12.22 7.37
N GLY A 120 -0.96 12.89 6.29
CA GLY A 120 0.10 13.91 6.29
C GLY A 120 1.53 13.37 6.18
N GLU A 121 1.73 12.05 6.14
CA GLU A 121 3.04 11.43 6.04
C GLU A 121 3.27 10.80 4.66
N GLU A 122 4.50 10.87 4.15
CA GLU A 122 4.89 10.04 3.01
C GLU A 122 4.86 8.57 3.41
N VAL A 123 4.16 7.78 2.61
CA VAL A 123 4.06 6.34 2.76
C VAL A 123 4.30 5.69 1.40
N TRP A 124 4.92 4.52 1.43
CA TRP A 124 5.12 3.64 0.30
C TRP A 124 4.23 2.43 0.45
N LEU A 125 3.49 2.11 -0.62
CA LEU A 125 2.65 0.92 -0.71
C LEU A 125 3.35 -0.07 -1.64
N PHE A 126 3.80 -1.18 -1.08
CA PHE A 126 4.33 -2.32 -1.84
C PHE A 126 3.26 -3.40 -1.95
N TRP A 127 3.10 -4.01 -3.11
CA TRP A 127 2.22 -5.17 -3.28
C TRP A 127 2.86 -6.23 -4.17
N MET A 128 2.57 -7.49 -3.87
CA MET A 128 3.00 -8.65 -4.66
C MET A 128 1.88 -9.24 -5.52
N ALA A 129 0.63 -9.01 -5.12
CA ALA A 129 -0.55 -9.50 -5.82
C ALA A 129 -1.64 -8.43 -5.82
N GLU A 130 -2.40 -8.38 -6.90
CA GLU A 130 -3.49 -7.45 -7.15
C GLU A 130 -4.65 -8.21 -7.79
N SER A 131 -5.86 -8.08 -7.25
CA SER A 131 -7.06 -8.65 -7.86
C SER A 131 -8.30 -7.84 -7.53
N ALA A 132 -9.28 -7.89 -8.44
CA ALA A 132 -10.64 -7.40 -8.18
C ALA A 132 -11.43 -8.31 -7.22
N ARG A 133 -10.94 -9.52 -6.96
CA ARG A 133 -11.57 -10.53 -6.10
C ARG A 133 -10.69 -10.79 -4.89
N LYS A 134 -11.32 -10.79 -3.71
CA LYS A 134 -10.62 -11.05 -2.45
C LYS A 134 -10.04 -12.46 -2.43
N GLU A 135 -10.75 -13.44 -3.01
CA GLU A 135 -10.38 -14.86 -2.96
C GLU A 135 -9.03 -15.14 -3.64
N ASP A 136 -8.73 -14.45 -4.74
CA ASP A 136 -7.47 -14.61 -5.48
C ASP A 136 -6.27 -14.19 -4.62
N ILE A 137 -6.45 -13.21 -3.71
CA ILE A 137 -5.42 -12.80 -2.77
C ILE A 137 -5.17 -13.87 -1.69
N TYR A 138 -6.20 -14.58 -1.25
CA TYR A 138 -6.03 -15.69 -0.29
C TYR A 138 -5.44 -16.93 -0.94
N ALA A 139 -5.56 -17.08 -2.26
CA ALA A 139 -4.99 -18.18 -3.02
C ALA A 139 -3.47 -18.05 -3.26
N VAL A 140 -2.86 -16.91 -2.94
CA VAL A 140 -1.41 -16.71 -3.06
C VAL A 140 -0.66 -17.68 -2.13
N GLU A 141 0.33 -18.37 -2.68
CA GLU A 141 1.07 -19.42 -2.00
C GLU A 141 1.84 -18.89 -0.78
N LEU A 142 1.84 -19.68 0.31
CA LEU A 142 2.50 -19.29 1.56
C LEU A 142 4.01 -19.11 1.40
N GLU A 143 4.63 -19.87 0.50
CA GLU A 143 6.05 -19.73 0.20
C GLU A 143 6.38 -18.40 -0.48
N GLU A 144 5.54 -17.96 -1.43
CA GLU A 144 5.68 -16.67 -2.11
C GLU A 144 5.55 -15.52 -1.12
N VAL A 145 4.59 -15.64 -0.19
CA VAL A 145 4.36 -14.68 0.89
C VAL A 145 5.58 -14.60 1.81
N ALA A 146 6.10 -15.75 2.22
CA ALA A 146 7.29 -15.81 3.06
C ALA A 146 8.52 -15.24 2.33
N GLY A 147 8.62 -15.47 1.02
CA GLY A 147 9.60 -14.84 0.13
C GLY A 147 9.48 -13.33 0.14
N PHE A 148 8.28 -12.80 -0.08
CA PHE A 148 8.00 -11.36 -0.10
C PHE A 148 8.27 -10.69 1.24
N ARG A 149 7.87 -11.33 2.35
CA ARG A 149 8.18 -10.87 3.72
C ARG A 149 9.69 -10.77 3.97
N ARG A 150 10.44 -11.82 3.62
CA ARG A 150 11.91 -11.84 3.75
C ARG A 150 12.56 -10.77 2.89
N LEU A 151 12.08 -10.60 1.66
CA LEU A 151 12.61 -9.64 0.71
C LEU A 151 12.49 -8.20 1.22
N LEU A 152 11.34 -7.83 1.78
CA LEU A 152 11.11 -6.50 2.35
C LEU A 152 11.67 -6.34 3.77
N GLY A 153 12.28 -7.38 4.34
CA GLY A 153 12.77 -7.38 5.72
C GLY A 153 11.67 -7.12 6.74
N ALA A 154 10.43 -7.50 6.43
CA ALA A 154 9.27 -7.25 7.28
C ALA A 154 9.17 -8.28 8.42
N GLY A 155 8.85 -7.80 9.63
CA GLY A 155 8.68 -8.64 10.82
C GLY A 155 7.30 -9.29 10.96
N ALA A 156 6.36 -8.95 10.08
CA ALA A 156 5.00 -9.46 10.06
C ALA A 156 4.58 -9.85 8.64
N ASP A 157 3.52 -10.63 8.52
CA ASP A 157 2.95 -11.00 7.22
C ASP A 157 2.32 -9.80 6.50
N PRO A 158 2.24 -9.82 5.15
CA PRO A 158 1.62 -8.73 4.39
C PRO A 158 0.13 -8.62 4.72
N ALA A 159 -0.40 -7.41 4.63
CA ALA A 159 -1.80 -7.13 4.84
C ALA A 159 -2.63 -7.38 3.58
N LEU A 160 -3.91 -7.68 3.77
CA LEU A 160 -4.93 -7.49 2.74
C LEU A 160 -5.32 -6.01 2.72
N ILE A 161 -4.98 -5.34 1.64
CA ILE A 161 -5.21 -3.90 1.48
C ILE A 161 -6.38 -3.70 0.51
N LEU A 162 -7.43 -3.05 0.99
CA LEU A 162 -8.58 -2.63 0.20
C LEU A 162 -8.26 -1.27 -0.39
N TYR A 163 -7.88 -1.26 -1.66
CA TYR A 163 -7.50 -0.08 -2.39
C TYR A 163 -8.72 0.51 -3.12
N LYS A 164 -9.28 1.58 -2.54
CA LYS A 164 -10.34 2.34 -3.18
C LYS A 164 -9.72 3.42 -4.06
N HIS A 165 -9.83 3.23 -5.36
CA HIS A 165 -9.41 4.24 -6.33
C HIS A 165 -10.13 5.57 -6.04
N PRO A 166 -9.45 6.72 -6.27
CA PRO A 166 -10.09 8.02 -6.14
C PRO A 166 -11.26 8.12 -7.12
N LYS A 167 -12.33 8.80 -6.71
CA LYS A 167 -13.36 9.16 -7.67
C LYS A 167 -12.80 10.21 -8.62
N GLN A 168 -13.03 10.01 -9.91
CA GLN A 168 -12.69 10.96 -10.94
C GLN A 168 -13.92 11.78 -11.28
N TYR A 169 -13.79 13.10 -11.19
CA TYR A 169 -14.84 14.01 -11.63
C TYR A 169 -15.00 13.96 -13.14
N ILE A 170 -16.24 13.84 -13.61
CA ILE A 170 -16.61 13.92 -15.02
C ILE A 170 -17.79 14.92 -15.12
N CYS A 171 -17.66 15.91 -15.99
CA CYS A 171 -18.77 16.77 -16.40
C CYS A 171 -19.54 16.09 -17.53
#